data_AF-A0AB39Q144-F1
#
_entry.id   AF-A0AB39Q144-F1
#
_cell.length_a   1.000
_cell.length_b   1.000
_cell.length_c   1.000
_cell.angle_alpha   90.00
_cell.angle_beta   90.00
_cell.angle_gamma   90.00
#
_symmetry.space_group_name_H-M   'P 1'
#
loop_
_entity.id
_entity.type
_entity.pdbx_description
1 polymer ?
#
loop_
_entity_poly.entity_id
_entity_poly.type
_entity_poly.pdbx_seq_one_letter_code
_entity_poly.pdbx_strand_id
1 'polypeptide(L)'
;MRVTTRATTRSTRARWGARCVGLGLTTALAVAFAAGPASAVAGAPSASGEQPVEVPGNPTFDSLPASISPFTCDRIVKVDPVTAGSFGDDDEITISNIGTDNTFDFTISDDFAAIGVIVKGGPVANLYDYRPTGIQADQELHAPVNPANMTYYGLSHVDFCLVEDGSNT
;
A
#
# COMPACT_ATOMS: atom_id res chain seq x y z
N MET A 1 24.37 -79.47 -18.32
CA MET A 1 25.75 -79.22 -18.78
C MET A 1 25.88 -77.70 -18.94
N ARG A 2 26.47 -76.94 -17.99
CA ARG A 2 27.91 -76.56 -17.91
C ARG A 2 28.46 -76.23 -19.31
N VAL A 3 28.95 -75.02 -19.62
CA VAL A 3 30.03 -74.28 -18.93
C VAL A 3 29.94 -72.77 -19.21
N THR A 4 30.20 -71.98 -18.18
CA THR A 4 30.51 -70.54 -18.12
C THR A 4 31.89 -70.19 -18.70
N THR A 5 32.05 -68.99 -19.25
CA THR A 5 33.31 -68.24 -19.10
C THR A 5 33.07 -66.73 -18.94
N ARG A 6 33.78 -66.19 -17.94
CA ARG A 6 33.82 -64.82 -17.43
C ARG A 6 35.13 -64.19 -17.91
N ALA A 7 35.14 -62.91 -18.25
CA ALA A 7 36.36 -62.10 -18.32
C ALA A 7 36.06 -60.64 -17.94
N THR A 8 37.07 -59.99 -17.36
CA THR A 8 36.98 -58.94 -16.33
C THR A 8 37.73 -57.67 -16.76
N THR A 9 37.32 -56.50 -16.23
CA THR A 9 38.13 -55.27 -15.97
C THR A 9 38.46 -54.43 -17.23
N ARG A 10 38.41 -53.09 -17.28
CA ARG A 10 38.97 -52.07 -16.38
C ARG A 10 38.37 -50.67 -16.67
N SER A 11 38.33 -49.85 -15.64
CA SER A 11 37.94 -48.44 -15.63
C SER A 11 38.86 -47.53 -16.45
N THR A 12 38.32 -46.41 -16.94
CA THR A 12 39.10 -45.17 -17.05
C THR A 12 38.18 -43.95 -16.92
N ARG A 13 38.38 -43.18 -15.84
CA ARG A 13 37.84 -41.83 -15.67
C ARG A 13 38.78 -40.86 -16.39
N ALA A 14 38.24 -39.90 -17.13
CA ALA A 14 38.86 -38.60 -17.40
C ALA A 14 37.71 -37.62 -17.71
N ARG A 15 37.27 -36.77 -16.77
CA ARG A 15 37.84 -35.49 -16.31
C ARG A 15 37.89 -34.38 -17.39
N TRP A 16 37.09 -33.34 -17.11
CA TRP A 16 37.31 -31.91 -17.31
C TRP A 16 36.87 -31.33 -18.67
N GLY A 17 36.20 -30.18 -18.76
CA GLY A 17 36.20 -29.05 -17.83
C GLY A 17 34.86 -28.34 -17.64
N ALA A 18 34.71 -27.82 -16.43
CA ALA A 18 33.74 -26.80 -16.08
C ALA A 18 34.08 -25.48 -16.79
N ARG A 19 33.06 -24.77 -17.24
CA ARG A 19 33.08 -23.30 -17.31
C ARG A 19 31.98 -22.78 -16.41
N CYS A 20 32.43 -21.99 -15.45
CA CYS A 20 31.67 -21.33 -14.43
C CYS A 20 30.94 -20.08 -14.96
N VAL A 21 30.09 -19.58 -14.06
CA VAL A 21 29.66 -18.18 -13.88
C VAL A 21 28.40 -17.77 -14.64
N GLY A 22 27.29 -17.92 -13.91
CA GLY A 22 26.10 -17.09 -14.02
C GLY A 22 25.44 -17.07 -12.64
N LEU A 23 26.03 -16.30 -11.70
CA LEU A 23 25.44 -16.01 -10.39
C LEU A 23 24.16 -15.20 -10.61
N GLY A 24 23.02 -15.88 -10.78
CA GLY A 24 21.71 -15.27 -10.58
C GLY A 24 21.49 -15.15 -9.08
N LEU A 25 21.81 -13.98 -8.52
CA LEU A 25 21.54 -13.64 -7.14
C LEU A 25 20.02 -13.43 -6.96
N THR A 26 19.24 -14.51 -6.89
CA THR A 26 17.83 -14.41 -6.48
C THR A 26 17.80 -14.25 -4.98
N THR A 27 17.78 -13.02 -4.49
CA THR A 27 17.48 -12.71 -3.09
C THR A 27 16.04 -13.11 -2.83
N ALA A 28 15.83 -14.32 -2.29
CA ALA A 28 14.58 -14.68 -1.67
C ALA A 28 14.43 -13.83 -0.40
N LEU A 29 13.58 -12.81 -0.45
CA LEU A 29 13.21 -12.03 0.73
C LEU A 29 12.40 -12.96 1.64
N ALA A 30 13.04 -13.53 2.66
CA ALA A 30 12.38 -14.35 3.66
C ALA A 30 11.58 -13.44 4.60
N VAL A 31 10.26 -13.43 4.45
CA VAL A 31 9.35 -12.76 5.39
C VAL A 31 9.32 -13.61 6.67
N ALA A 32 10.01 -13.13 7.72
CA ALA A 32 9.92 -13.72 9.04
C ALA A 32 8.60 -13.27 9.70
N PHE A 33 7.63 -14.18 9.81
CA PHE A 33 6.43 -13.95 10.61
C PHE A 33 6.80 -14.02 12.10
N ALA A 34 7.05 -12.87 12.72
CA ALA A 34 6.99 -12.73 14.16
C ALA A 34 5.51 -12.55 14.55
N ALA A 35 4.94 -13.52 15.25
CA ALA A 35 3.60 -13.41 15.84
C ALA A 35 3.63 -12.41 17.01
N GLY A 36 3.53 -11.11 16.69
CA GLY A 36 3.20 -10.05 17.63
C GLY A 36 1.69 -9.98 17.87
N PRO A 37 1.20 -9.07 18.75
CA PRO A 37 -0.22 -8.73 18.74
C PRO A 37 -0.59 -8.35 17.31
N ALA A 38 -1.83 -8.64 16.91
CA ALA A 38 -2.31 -8.43 15.55
C ALA A 38 -2.35 -6.92 15.25
N SER A 39 -1.19 -6.33 14.97
CA SER A 39 -1.05 -5.01 14.39
C SER A 39 -1.54 -5.12 12.97
N ALA A 40 -2.37 -4.18 12.56
CA ALA A 40 -2.73 -4.06 11.18
C ALA A 40 -1.49 -3.83 10.31
N VAL A 41 -1.67 -4.00 9.01
CA VAL A 41 -0.63 -3.67 8.03
C VAL A 41 -1.25 -2.65 7.09
N ALA A 42 -0.46 -1.65 6.67
CA ALA A 42 -0.95 -0.57 5.81
C ALA A 42 -1.69 -1.09 4.57
N GLY A 43 -1.18 -2.16 3.94
CA GLY A 43 -1.82 -2.82 2.80
C GLY A 43 -1.13 -2.50 1.46
N ALA A 44 -1.87 -2.72 0.37
CA ALA A 44 -1.38 -2.46 -0.98
C ALA A 44 -1.21 -0.94 -1.25
N PRO A 45 -0.40 -0.54 -2.24
CA PRO A 45 -0.41 0.84 -2.71
C PRO A 45 -1.75 1.17 -3.40
N SER A 46 -2.06 2.46 -3.49
CA SER A 46 -3.16 2.95 -4.33
C SER A 46 -2.87 2.73 -5.82
N ALA A 47 -3.86 3.00 -6.67
CA ALA A 47 -3.71 2.87 -8.13
C ALA A 47 -2.62 3.80 -8.71
N SER A 48 -2.39 4.97 -8.11
CA SER A 48 -1.29 5.87 -8.47
C SER A 48 0.08 5.41 -7.97
N GLY A 49 0.12 4.30 -7.21
CA GLY A 49 1.35 3.71 -6.69
C GLY A 49 1.75 4.23 -5.31
N GLU A 50 0.91 5.03 -4.64
CA GLU A 50 1.22 5.56 -3.33
C GLU A 50 1.08 4.50 -2.26
N GLN A 51 2.19 4.18 -1.60
CA GLN A 51 2.23 3.20 -0.54
C GLN A 51 1.74 3.84 0.77
N PRO A 52 0.61 3.40 1.35
CA PRO A 52 0.13 3.97 2.60
C PRO A 52 1.08 3.66 3.74
N VAL A 53 1.14 4.60 4.69
CA VAL A 53 1.79 4.44 5.98
C VAL A 53 0.71 4.23 7.03
N GLU A 54 0.76 3.10 7.73
CA GLU A 54 -0.14 2.88 8.87
C GLU A 54 0.24 3.81 10.02
N VAL A 55 -0.77 4.48 10.57
CA VAL A 55 -0.66 5.34 11.73
C VAL A 55 -1.54 4.79 12.86
N PRO A 56 -1.02 4.68 14.10
CA PRO A 56 -1.78 4.17 15.23
C PRO A 56 -2.99 5.03 15.57
N GLY A 57 -4.12 4.39 15.92
CA GLY A 57 -5.34 5.09 16.32
C GLY A 57 -6.07 5.72 15.14
N ASN A 58 -6.86 6.75 15.44
CA ASN A 58 -7.64 7.52 14.46
C ASN A 58 -7.18 8.98 14.45
N PRO A 59 -5.94 9.27 14.00
CA PRO A 59 -5.38 10.62 14.09
C PRO A 59 -6.06 11.58 13.12
N THR A 60 -5.88 12.86 13.38
CA THR A 60 -6.08 13.97 12.45
C THR A 60 -4.71 14.44 11.95
N PHE A 61 -4.66 15.27 10.90
CA PHE A 61 -3.40 15.84 10.42
C PHE A 61 -2.60 16.58 11.51
N ASP A 62 -3.28 17.24 12.45
CA ASP A 62 -2.66 17.93 13.59
C ASP A 62 -2.08 16.99 14.67
N SER A 63 -2.58 15.75 14.74
CA SER A 63 -2.16 14.77 15.74
C SER A 63 -1.26 13.66 15.16
N LEU A 64 -0.81 13.84 13.91
CA LEU A 64 0.15 12.93 13.30
C LEU A 64 1.52 12.99 14.00
N PRO A 65 2.22 11.83 14.08
CA PRO A 65 3.60 11.78 14.57
C PRO A 65 4.54 12.78 13.88
N ALA A 66 5.46 13.36 14.67
CA ALA A 66 6.45 14.34 14.20
C ALA A 66 7.37 13.82 13.07
N SER A 67 7.45 12.51 12.84
CA SER A 67 8.23 11.91 11.77
C SER A 67 7.60 12.05 10.38
N ILE A 68 6.30 12.34 10.31
CA ILE A 68 5.52 12.46 9.06
C ILE A 68 4.77 13.80 8.97
N SER A 69 4.66 14.53 10.07
CA SER A 69 4.10 15.88 10.14
C SER A 69 5.21 16.96 10.02
N PRO A 70 4.88 18.23 9.76
CA PRO A 70 3.54 18.82 9.61
C PRO A 70 2.98 18.66 8.19
N PHE A 71 1.66 18.57 8.09
CA PHE A 71 0.92 18.90 6.88
C PHE A 71 0.40 20.33 7.02
N THR A 72 0.57 21.15 5.99
CA THR A 72 0.01 22.50 5.93
C THR A 72 -1.13 22.47 4.94
N CYS A 73 -2.34 22.30 5.45
CA CYS A 73 -3.56 22.25 4.65
C CYS A 73 -4.17 23.65 4.59
N ASP A 74 -4.57 24.09 3.41
CA ASP A 74 -5.42 25.28 3.26
C ASP A 74 -6.86 24.93 3.67
N ARG A 75 -7.28 23.70 3.37
CA ARG A 75 -8.60 23.17 3.73
C ARG A 75 -8.50 21.71 4.19
N ILE A 76 -9.31 21.36 5.20
CA ILE A 76 -9.50 19.97 5.63
C ILE A 76 -10.96 19.60 5.38
N VAL A 77 -11.16 18.57 4.55
CA VAL A 77 -12.50 18.00 4.32
C VAL A 77 -12.58 16.65 5.00
N LYS A 78 -13.59 16.49 5.85
CA LYS A 78 -13.86 15.24 6.58
C LYS A 78 -15.09 14.57 6.00
N VAL A 79 -14.98 13.29 5.71
CA VAL A 79 -16.07 12.46 5.21
C VAL A 79 -16.44 11.41 6.26
N ASP A 80 -17.66 11.54 6.79
CA ASP A 80 -18.29 10.60 7.72
C ASP A 80 -19.83 10.72 7.61
N PRO A 81 -20.55 9.66 7.20
CA PRO A 81 -20.04 8.33 6.83
C PRO A 81 -19.38 8.31 5.44
N VAL A 82 -18.43 7.39 5.23
CA VAL A 82 -17.79 7.19 3.92
C VAL A 82 -18.78 6.54 2.95
N THR A 83 -19.33 7.36 2.05
CA THR A 83 -20.31 6.95 1.04
C THR A 83 -19.98 7.60 -0.30
N ALA A 84 -20.50 7.05 -1.40
CA ALA A 84 -20.30 7.65 -2.72
C ALA A 84 -21.12 8.94 -2.82
N GLY A 85 -20.52 10.01 -3.34
CA GLY A 85 -21.12 11.33 -3.40
C GLY A 85 -20.07 12.45 -3.38
N SER A 86 -20.54 13.68 -3.28
CA SER A 86 -19.71 14.87 -3.21
C SER A 86 -19.70 15.45 -1.79
N PHE A 87 -18.55 16.00 -1.38
CA PHE A 87 -18.24 16.42 -0.01
C PHE A 87 -17.39 17.70 -0.01
N GLY A 88 -17.49 18.46 1.07
CA GLY A 88 -16.90 19.80 1.19
C GLY A 88 -17.95 20.89 0.99
N ASP A 89 -17.56 22.15 1.22
CA ASP A 89 -18.50 23.28 1.16
C ASP A 89 -19.04 23.55 -0.25
N ASP A 90 -18.27 23.18 -1.28
CA ASP A 90 -18.58 23.40 -2.71
C ASP A 90 -18.49 22.10 -3.54
N ASP A 91 -18.78 20.94 -2.95
CA ASP A 91 -18.69 19.62 -3.63
C ASP A 91 -17.27 19.31 -4.19
N GLU A 92 -16.26 19.86 -3.53
CA GLU A 92 -14.85 19.81 -3.91
C GLU A 92 -14.32 18.38 -4.06
N ILE A 93 -14.70 17.45 -3.18
CA ILE A 93 -14.28 16.05 -3.26
C ILE A 93 -15.45 15.19 -3.67
N THR A 94 -15.27 14.40 -4.71
CA THR A 94 -16.19 13.32 -5.08
C THR A 94 -15.57 11.97 -4.75
N ILE A 95 -16.28 11.16 -3.95
CA ILE A 95 -15.95 9.77 -3.68
C ILE A 95 -16.81 8.88 -4.57
N SER A 96 -16.19 7.88 -5.17
CA SER A 96 -16.85 6.93 -6.06
C SER A 96 -16.30 5.52 -5.89
N ASN A 97 -16.88 4.56 -6.63
CA ASN A 97 -16.42 3.18 -6.70
C ASN A 97 -16.14 2.52 -5.35
N ILE A 98 -17.01 2.76 -4.35
CA ILE A 98 -16.89 2.07 -3.06
C ILE A 98 -17.16 0.58 -3.29
N GLY A 99 -16.08 -0.19 -3.32
CA GLY A 99 -16.08 -1.61 -3.62
C GLY A 99 -16.59 -2.46 -2.46
N THR A 100 -16.97 -3.70 -2.75
CA THR A 100 -17.30 -4.70 -1.71
C THR A 100 -16.08 -5.10 -0.86
N ASP A 101 -14.89 -4.74 -1.29
CA ASP A 101 -13.62 -4.96 -0.63
C ASP A 101 -13.18 -3.79 0.26
N ASN A 102 -14.03 -2.76 0.43
CA ASN A 102 -13.74 -1.53 1.19
C ASN A 102 -12.64 -0.65 0.57
N THR A 103 -12.47 -0.73 -0.74
CA THR A 103 -11.72 0.29 -1.51
C THR A 103 -12.65 1.42 -1.95
N PHE A 104 -12.09 2.59 -2.24
CA PHE A 104 -12.81 3.70 -2.87
C PHE A 104 -11.87 4.53 -3.75
N ASP A 105 -12.49 5.30 -4.64
CA ASP A 105 -11.81 6.25 -5.51
C ASP A 105 -12.22 7.67 -5.12
N PHE A 106 -11.33 8.63 -5.33
CA PHE A 106 -11.67 10.03 -5.17
C PHE A 106 -11.21 10.87 -6.37
N THR A 107 -11.96 11.95 -6.60
CA THR A 107 -11.58 13.03 -7.50
C THR A 107 -11.85 14.36 -6.81
N ILE A 108 -10.97 15.32 -6.99
CA ILE A 108 -11.06 16.68 -6.48
C ILE A 108 -11.36 17.59 -7.66
N SER A 109 -12.36 18.44 -7.48
CA SER A 109 -12.76 19.48 -8.41
C SER A 109 -11.98 20.78 -8.13
N ASP A 110 -12.08 21.72 -9.07
CA ASP A 110 -11.53 23.08 -8.94
C ASP A 110 -10.00 23.13 -8.82
N ASP A 111 -9.50 24.23 -8.25
CA ASP A 111 -8.08 24.58 -8.14
C ASP A 111 -7.47 24.01 -6.85
N PHE A 112 -7.86 22.80 -6.44
CA PHE A 112 -7.32 22.14 -5.25
C PHE A 112 -6.65 20.81 -5.60
N ALA A 113 -5.69 20.43 -4.76
CA ALA A 113 -5.07 19.12 -4.78
C ALA A 113 -4.95 18.58 -3.35
N ALA A 114 -5.13 17.26 -3.18
CA ALA A 114 -4.84 16.60 -1.93
C ALA A 114 -3.33 16.39 -1.78
N ILE A 115 -2.76 16.89 -0.69
CA ILE A 115 -1.39 16.57 -0.30
C ILE A 115 -1.33 15.43 0.72
N GLY A 116 -2.46 15.10 1.35
CA GLY A 116 -2.56 13.96 2.24
C GLY A 116 -4.00 13.46 2.36
N VAL A 117 -4.15 12.15 2.49
CA VAL A 117 -5.45 11.49 2.73
C VAL A 117 -5.30 10.49 3.86
N ILE A 118 -6.07 10.67 4.94
CA ILE A 118 -6.12 9.73 6.07
C ILE A 118 -7.38 8.88 5.94
N VAL A 119 -7.22 7.59 5.66
CA VAL A 119 -8.30 6.61 5.56
C VAL A 119 -8.38 5.79 6.84
N LYS A 120 -9.44 5.96 7.62
CA LYS A 120 -9.59 5.36 8.95
C LYS A 120 -10.46 4.11 8.91
N GLY A 121 -10.05 3.05 9.60
CA GLY A 121 -10.86 1.86 9.79
C GLY A 121 -10.33 0.98 10.93
N GLY A 122 -11.24 0.43 11.73
CA GLY A 122 -10.84 -0.35 12.90
C GLY A 122 -10.08 0.51 13.94
N PRO A 123 -8.97 0.00 14.54
CA PRO A 123 -8.21 0.71 15.56
C PRO A 123 -7.06 1.58 15.02
N VAL A 124 -6.88 1.67 13.69
CA VAL A 124 -5.74 2.32 13.03
C VAL A 124 -6.19 3.09 11.77
N ALA A 125 -5.30 3.85 11.15
CA ALA A 125 -5.57 4.50 9.86
C ALA A 125 -4.40 4.36 8.89
N ASN A 126 -4.69 4.50 7.60
CA ASN A 126 -3.70 4.67 6.55
C ASN A 126 -3.54 6.15 6.23
N LEU A 127 -2.30 6.63 6.16
CA LEU A 127 -1.96 7.92 5.58
C LEU A 127 -1.38 7.68 4.18
N TYR A 128 -2.01 8.28 3.18
CA TYR A 128 -1.46 8.47 1.84
C TYR A 128 -0.89 9.88 1.77
N ASP A 129 0.39 10.01 1.43
CA ASP A 129 1.13 11.27 1.42
C ASP A 129 1.53 11.61 -0.01
N TYR A 130 0.89 12.62 -0.59
CA TYR A 130 1.06 13.04 -1.99
C TYR A 130 1.99 14.27 -2.11
N ARG A 131 2.68 14.66 -1.02
CA ARG A 131 3.57 15.82 -1.05
C ARG A 131 4.82 15.59 -1.92
N PRO A 132 5.43 16.67 -2.44
CA PRO A 132 4.99 18.07 -2.33
C PRO A 132 3.97 18.47 -3.40
N THR A 133 3.76 17.65 -4.43
CA THR A 133 3.00 18.02 -5.63
C THR A 133 1.50 18.04 -5.39
N GLY A 134 1.00 17.14 -4.56
CA GLY A 134 -0.43 16.86 -4.43
C GLY A 134 -0.97 16.05 -5.60
N ILE A 135 -2.22 15.62 -5.47
CA ILE A 135 -2.94 14.88 -6.50
C ILE A 135 -4.41 15.30 -6.53
N GLN A 136 -5.03 15.32 -7.71
CA GLN A 136 -6.46 15.61 -7.85
C GLN A 136 -7.33 14.36 -7.92
N ALA A 137 -6.79 13.19 -8.21
CA ALA A 137 -7.55 11.97 -8.26
C ALA A 137 -6.68 10.76 -7.96
N ASP A 138 -7.21 9.81 -7.21
CA ASP A 138 -6.60 8.49 -7.03
C ASP A 138 -7.68 7.44 -6.82
N GLN A 139 -7.29 6.17 -7.01
CA GLN A 139 -8.19 5.03 -6.99
C GLN A 139 -7.66 3.93 -6.08
N GLU A 140 -8.53 3.01 -5.70
CA GLU A 140 -8.21 1.84 -4.88
C GLU A 140 -7.66 2.19 -3.47
N LEU A 141 -8.04 3.35 -2.91
CA LEU A 141 -7.67 3.72 -1.54
C LEU A 141 -8.44 2.85 -0.54
N HIS A 142 -7.79 2.48 0.55
CA HIS A 142 -8.40 1.61 1.55
C HIS A 142 -7.91 1.90 2.98
N ALA A 143 -8.71 1.45 3.95
CA ALA A 143 -8.28 1.39 5.34
C ALA A 143 -7.21 0.29 5.53
N PRO A 144 -6.49 0.27 6.67
CA PRO A 144 -5.50 -0.77 6.94
C PRO A 144 -6.06 -2.20 6.84
N VAL A 145 -5.19 -3.16 6.58
CA VAL A 145 -5.51 -4.59 6.56
C VAL A 145 -5.77 -5.06 7.98
N ASN A 146 -6.95 -5.65 8.19
CA ASN A 146 -7.29 -6.35 9.42
C ASN A 146 -6.49 -7.67 9.49
N PRO A 147 -5.58 -7.81 10.44
CA PRO A 147 -4.71 -8.98 10.55
C PRO A 147 -5.46 -10.25 10.97
N ALA A 148 -6.70 -10.13 11.46
CA ALA A 148 -7.51 -11.28 11.86
C ALA A 148 -8.09 -12.06 10.67
N ASN A 149 -8.34 -11.40 9.54
CA ASN A 149 -8.98 -11.99 8.37
C ASN A 149 -8.29 -11.66 7.04
N MET A 150 -7.22 -10.86 7.08
CA MET A 150 -6.43 -10.45 5.91
C MET A 150 -7.24 -9.67 4.86
N THR A 151 -8.33 -9.00 5.27
CA THR A 151 -9.07 -8.06 4.43
C THR A 151 -8.91 -6.64 4.97
N TYR A 152 -9.20 -5.61 4.18
CA TYR A 152 -9.25 -4.24 4.71
C TYR A 152 -10.31 -4.12 5.79
N TYR A 153 -10.03 -3.29 6.80
CA TYR A 153 -11.09 -2.83 7.71
C TYR A 153 -12.18 -2.12 6.91
N GLY A 154 -13.40 -2.10 7.47
CA GLY A 154 -14.45 -1.23 6.95
C GLY A 154 -14.05 0.24 7.04
N LEU A 155 -14.37 1.02 6.00
CA LEU A 155 -14.17 2.46 5.97
C LEU A 155 -15.04 3.12 7.05
N SER A 156 -14.42 3.93 7.92
CA SER A 156 -15.13 4.65 8.97
C SER A 156 -15.15 6.16 8.73
N HIS A 157 -13.99 6.73 8.38
CA HIS A 157 -13.83 8.16 8.13
C HIS A 157 -12.70 8.36 7.11
N VAL A 158 -12.79 9.43 6.31
CA VAL A 158 -11.67 9.90 5.48
C VAL A 158 -11.46 11.38 5.73
N ASP A 159 -10.21 11.78 6.02
CA ASP A 159 -9.82 13.19 6.09
C ASP A 159 -8.91 13.52 4.90
N PHE A 160 -9.24 14.56 4.16
CA PHE A 160 -8.41 15.11 3.09
C PHE A 160 -7.74 16.39 3.57
N CYS A 161 -6.43 16.50 3.31
CA CYS A 161 -5.66 17.73 3.47
C CYS A 161 -5.42 18.34 2.10
N LEU A 162 -6.09 19.45 1.83
CA LEU A 162 -6.11 20.09 0.53
C LEU A 162 -5.29 21.38 0.55
N VAL A 163 -4.68 21.68 -0.59
CA VAL A 163 -3.99 22.94 -0.88
C VAL A 163 -4.45 23.47 -2.22
N GLU A 164 -4.37 24.79 -2.39
CA GLU A 164 -4.60 25.42 -3.70
C GLU A 164 -3.55 24.92 -4.71
N ASP A 165 -3.99 24.35 -5.82
CA ASP A 165 -3.14 23.96 -6.95
C ASP A 165 -2.83 25.21 -7.79
N GLY A 166 -1.64 25.76 -7.59
CA GLY A 166 -1.14 26.95 -8.31
C GLY A 166 -0.94 26.74 -9.83
N SER A 167 -1.33 25.60 -10.39
CA SER A 167 -1.19 25.25 -11.80
C SER A 167 -2.25 25.89 -12.73
N ASN A 168 -3.26 26.59 -12.19
CA ASN A 168 -4.35 27.20 -12.96
C ASN A 168 -4.34 28.76 -13.01
N THR A 169 -3.18 29.41 -12.85
CA THR A 169 -3.03 30.88 -13.06
C THR A 169 -2.53 31.26 -14.45
#